data_AF-A0A354I8F9-F1
#
_entry.id   AF-A0A354I8F9-F1
#
_cell.length_a   1.000
_cell.length_b   1.000
_cell.length_c   1.000
_cell.angle_alpha   90.00
_cell.angle_beta   90.00
_cell.angle_gamma   90.00
#
_symmetry.space_group_name_H-M   'P 1'
#
loop_
_entity.id
_entity.type
_entity.pdbx_description
1 polymer ?
#
loop_
_entity_poly.entity_id
_entity_poly.type
_entity_poly.pdbx_seq_one_letter_code
_entity_poly.pdbx_strand_id
1 'polypeptide(L)'
;MQDLDLRNVSSRRRNPIIADIFNRLKYMDRRGSGFKKILDSYEFQEHYTEEMKPEFKSSNSEFWLIFKNLNYNAKNIGNNLSAQNADKKMPIKKCR
;
A
#
# COMPACT_ATOMS: atom_id res chain seq x y z
N MET A 1 3.23 -13.83 13.92
CA MET A 1 3.75 -12.48 13.64
C MET A 1 2.76 -11.47 14.19
N GLN A 2 2.43 -11.62 15.47
CA GLN A 2 1.62 -10.68 16.25
C GLN A 2 2.59 -10.17 17.32
N ASP A 3 2.65 -8.84 17.48
CA ASP A 3 3.58 -8.03 18.30
C ASP A 3 4.94 -7.65 17.69
N LEU A 4 5.20 -7.95 16.41
CA LEU A 4 6.38 -7.39 15.73
C LEU A 4 6.04 -6.04 15.09
N ASP A 5 6.88 -5.03 15.29
CA ASP A 5 6.77 -3.74 14.58
C ASP A 5 6.80 -3.98 13.06
N LEU A 6 5.64 -3.77 12.41
CA LEU A 6 5.43 -3.97 10.97
C LEU A 6 6.44 -3.21 10.10
N ARG A 7 6.97 -2.08 10.58
CA ARG A 7 7.96 -1.29 9.85
C ARG A 7 9.38 -1.83 9.99
N ASN A 8 9.65 -2.66 10.98
CA ASN A 8 10.95 -3.29 11.23
C ASN A 8 10.93 -4.82 11.12
N VAL A 9 9.89 -5.40 10.50
CA VAL A 9 9.81 -6.85 10.30
C VAL A 9 10.95 -7.33 9.38
N SER A 10 11.77 -8.23 9.91
CA SER A 10 12.79 -8.93 9.13
C SER A 10 12.16 -9.85 8.07
N SER A 11 12.80 -9.92 6.91
CA SER A 11 12.31 -10.72 5.78
C SER A 11 12.85 -12.15 5.84
N ARG A 12 12.01 -13.11 6.23
CA ARG A 12 12.34 -14.55 6.17
C ARG A 12 11.54 -15.23 5.06
N ARG A 13 12.25 -15.85 4.11
CA ARG A 13 11.65 -16.50 2.95
C ARG A 13 11.30 -17.95 3.25
N ARG A 14 10.07 -18.37 2.93
CA ARG A 14 9.64 -19.78 3.03
C ARG A 14 10.21 -20.64 1.92
N ASN A 15 10.34 -20.10 0.71
CA ASN A 15 10.98 -20.75 -0.43
C ASN A 15 12.04 -19.82 -1.05
N PRO A 16 13.34 -20.12 -0.90
CA PRO A 16 14.41 -19.26 -1.42
C PRO A 16 14.53 -19.30 -2.96
N ILE A 17 14.21 -20.41 -3.61
CA ILE A 17 14.35 -20.58 -5.07
C ILE A 17 13.35 -19.67 -5.79
N ILE A 18 12.07 -19.75 -5.41
CA ILE A 18 11.01 -18.93 -5.99
C ILE A 18 11.30 -17.43 -5.78
N ALA A 19 11.79 -17.07 -4.59
CA ALA A 19 12.12 -15.68 -4.30
C ALA A 19 13.30 -15.15 -5.14
N ASP A 20 14.30 -15.99 -5.45
CA ASP A 20 15.40 -15.59 -6.33
C ASP A 20 14.92 -15.33 -7.76
N ILE A 21 14.03 -16.18 -8.29
CA ILE A 21 13.41 -15.98 -9.61
C ILE A 21 12.63 -14.67 -9.64
N PHE A 22 11.73 -14.43 -8.68
CA PHE A 22 10.96 -13.18 -8.64
C PHE A 22 11.84 -11.93 -8.50
N ASN A 23 12.95 -12.03 -7.77
CA ASN A 23 13.91 -10.95 -7.66
C ASN A 23 14.66 -10.69 -8.99
N ARG A 24 15.06 -11.74 -9.73
CA ARG A 24 15.69 -11.60 -11.06
C ARG A 24 14.75 -10.94 -12.06
N LEU A 25 13.46 -11.30 -12.00
CA LEU A 25 12.39 -10.71 -12.81
C LEU A 25 11.95 -9.31 -12.34
N LYS A 26 12.54 -8.77 -11.27
CA LYS A 26 12.20 -7.46 -10.68
C LYS A 26 10.75 -7.35 -10.17
N TYR A 27 10.12 -8.49 -9.86
CA TYR A 27 8.79 -8.54 -9.25
C TYR A 27 8.82 -8.51 -7.72
N MET A 28 9.97 -8.79 -7.11
CA MET A 28 10.14 -8.75 -5.65
C MET A 28 11.50 -8.14 -5.28
N ASP A 29 11.53 -7.35 -4.21
CA ASP A 29 12.76 -6.74 -3.71
C ASP A 29 13.72 -7.80 -3.13
N ARG A 30 15.03 -7.63 -3.37
CA ARG A 30 16.08 -8.54 -2.89
C ARG A 30 16.19 -8.59 -1.36
N ARG A 31 15.81 -7.53 -0.64
CA ARG A 31 15.83 -7.46 0.83
C ARG A 31 14.66 -6.63 1.32
N GLY A 32 14.29 -6.84 2.58
CA GLY A 32 13.11 -6.20 3.20
C GLY A 32 11.85 -7.06 3.09
N SER A 33 10.91 -6.82 3.99
CA SER A 33 9.62 -7.52 4.05
C SER A 33 8.61 -6.96 3.04
N GLY A 34 8.88 -5.78 2.46
CA GLY A 34 7.92 -5.05 1.62
C GLY A 34 6.81 -4.35 2.41
N PHE A 35 6.61 -4.67 3.70
CA PHE A 35 5.54 -4.11 4.52
C PHE A 35 5.65 -2.60 4.69
N LYS A 36 6.85 -2.08 4.94
CA LYS A 36 7.07 -0.63 4.99
C LYS A 36 6.64 0.05 3.70
N LYS A 37 7.06 -0.47 2.54
CA LYS A 37 6.72 0.09 1.23
C LYS A 37 5.22 0.06 0.95
N ILE A 38 4.55 -1.03 1.35
CA ILE A 38 3.09 -1.16 1.24
C ILE A 38 2.39 -0.07 2.07
N LEU A 39 2.78 0.06 3.35
CA LEU A 39 2.19 1.07 4.24
C LEU A 39 2.46 2.49 3.74
N ASP A 40 3.72 2.81 3.40
CA ASP A 40 4.12 4.14 2.92
C ASP A 40 3.36 4.51 1.62
N SER A 41 3.23 3.57 0.69
CA SER A 41 2.53 3.81 -0.59
C SER A 41 1.02 3.98 -0.42
N TYR A 42 0.44 3.34 0.59
CA TYR A 42 -0.98 3.38 0.88
C TYR A 42 -1.35 4.63 1.70
N GLU A 43 -0.52 5.01 2.67
CA GLU A 43 -0.62 6.27 3.43
C GLU A 43 -0.49 7.51 2.51
N PHE A 44 0.26 7.40 1.41
CA PHE A 44 0.45 8.49 0.44
C PHE A 44 -0.76 8.77 -0.47
N GLN A 45 -1.79 7.92 -0.49
CA GLN A 45 -2.95 8.09 -1.37
C GLN A 45 -3.86 9.24 -0.91
N GLU A 46 -4.47 9.96 -1.86
CA GLU A 46 -5.25 11.19 -1.58
C GLU A 46 -6.43 11.01 -0.61
N HIS A 47 -7.07 9.83 -0.62
CA HIS A 47 -8.25 9.53 0.20
C HIS A 47 -7.90 8.67 1.42
N TYR A 48 -6.63 8.58 1.80
CA TYR A 48 -6.21 7.86 2.98
C TYR A 48 -6.64 8.59 4.26
N THR A 49 -7.19 7.84 5.21
CA THR A 49 -7.42 8.26 6.59
C THR A 49 -6.87 7.19 7.53
N GLU A 50 -6.51 7.55 8.76
CA GLU A 50 -5.98 6.60 9.75
C GLU A 50 -6.93 5.43 10.03
N GLU A 51 -8.24 5.63 9.89
CA GLU A 51 -9.25 4.56 10.01
C GLU A 51 -9.16 3.51 8.89
N MET A 52 -8.57 3.87 7.75
CA MET A 52 -8.40 3.01 6.58
C MET A 52 -7.05 2.28 6.54
N LYS A 53 -6.26 2.38 7.61
CA LYS A 53 -4.96 1.71 7.73
C LYS A 53 -5.05 0.21 7.41
N PRO A 54 -4.11 -0.34 6.61
CA PRO A 54 -4.11 -1.76 6.27
C PRO A 54 -3.97 -2.65 7.51
N GLU A 55 -4.77 -3.71 7.57
CA GLU A 55 -4.75 -4.68 8.67
C GLU A 55 -3.93 -5.91 8.29
N PHE A 56 -3.01 -6.30 9.18
CA PHE A 56 -2.14 -7.47 9.03
C PHE A 56 -2.56 -8.52 10.06
N LYS A 57 -3.11 -9.65 9.61
CA LYS A 57 -3.55 -10.73 10.50
C LYS A 57 -2.77 -11.99 10.18
N SER A 58 -1.93 -12.46 11.10
CA SER A 58 -1.21 -13.73 10.95
C SER A 58 -1.77 -14.77 11.91
N SER A 59 -2.15 -15.93 11.39
CA SER A 59 -2.41 -17.15 12.16
C SER A 59 -1.20 -18.11 12.04
N ASN A 60 -1.33 -19.34 12.56
CA ASN A 60 -0.27 -20.35 12.52
C ASN A 60 0.02 -20.86 11.09
N SER A 61 -1.00 -20.94 10.25
CA SER A 61 -0.88 -21.41 8.85
C SER A 61 -1.01 -20.25 7.86
N GLU A 62 -1.77 -19.22 8.24
CA GLU A 62 -2.28 -18.22 7.30
C GLU A 62 -1.79 -16.82 7.63
N PHE A 63 -1.80 -15.99 6.59
CA PHE A 63 -1.52 -14.58 6.70
C PHE A 63 -2.45 -13.82 5.78
N TRP A 64 -3.13 -12.84 6.35
CA TRP A 64 -4.11 -12.00 5.69
C TRP A 64 -3.63 -10.55 5.72
N LEU A 65 -3.77 -9.89 4.58
CA LEU A 65 -3.53 -8.46 4.42
C LEU A 65 -4.81 -7.85 3.86
N ILE A 66 -5.39 -6.92 4.61
CA ILE A 66 -6.69 -6.33 4.29
C ILE A 66 -6.47 -4.85 3.98
N PHE A 67 -6.81 -4.45 2.75
CA PHE A 67 -6.87 -3.06 2.31
C PHE A 67 -8.32 -2.62 2.21
N LYS A 68 -8.65 -1.47 2.82
CA LYS A 68 -9.96 -0.87 2.64
C LYS A 68 -9.99 -0.10 1.31
N ASN A 69 -11.14 0.00 0.67
CA ASN A 69 -11.25 0.79 -0.54
C ASN A 69 -11.31 2.28 -0.18
N LEU A 70 -10.24 3.02 -0.48
CA LEU A 70 -10.14 4.45 -0.21
C LEU A 70 -11.17 5.30 -0.99
N ASN A 71 -11.67 4.80 -2.12
CA ASN A 71 -12.57 5.54 -3.01
C ASN A 71 -14.06 5.32 -2.70
N TYR A 72 -14.40 4.56 -1.65
CA TYR A 72 -15.79 4.15 -1.41
C TYR A 72 -16.71 5.36 -1.12
N ASN A 73 -16.23 6.33 -0.34
CA ASN A 73 -16.99 7.54 0.00
C ASN A 73 -16.79 8.69 -1.00
N ALA A 74 -15.73 8.64 -1.84
CA ALA A 74 -15.46 9.65 -2.86
C ALA A 74 -16.53 9.68 -3.97
N LYS A 75 -17.22 8.54 -4.22
CA LYS A 75 -18.35 8.47 -5.17
C LYS A 75 -19.53 9.39 -4.81
N ASN A 76 -19.74 9.70 -3.53
CA ASN A 76 -20.81 10.62 -3.11
C ASN A 76 -20.48 12.08 -3.41
N ILE A 77 -19.22 12.40 -3.72
CA ILE A 77 -18.76 13.75 -4.04
C ILE A 77 -18.83 14.01 -5.56
N GLY A 78 -18.74 12.97 -6.40
CA GLY A 78 -18.86 13.08 -7.86
C GLY A 78 -20.22 13.62 -8.35
N ASN A 79 -21.29 13.45 -7.55
CA ASN A 79 -22.61 14.04 -7.84
C ASN A 79 -22.73 15.50 -7.39
N ASN A 80 -21.82 15.98 -6.53
CA ASN A 80 -21.84 17.34 -5.97
C ASN A 80 -20.71 18.25 -6.51
N LEU A 81 -19.67 17.69 -7.15
CA LEU A 81 -18.54 18.44 -7.72
C LEU A 81 -18.64 18.72 -9.22
N SER A 82 -19.59 18.11 -9.96
CA SER A 82 -19.83 18.48 -11.36
C SER A 82 -20.40 19.90 -11.51
N ALA A 83 -20.76 20.57 -10.41
CA ALA A 83 -21.31 21.93 -10.42
C ALA A 83 -20.30 23.04 -10.09
N GLN A 84 -19.12 22.75 -9.53
CA GLN A 84 -18.18 23.80 -9.14
C GLN A 84 -16.72 23.35 -9.29
N ASN A 85 -15.95 24.19 -10.01
CA ASN A 85 -14.50 24.14 -10.19
C ASN A 85 -14.00 23.37 -11.42
N ALA A 86 -14.48 23.79 -12.60
CA ALA A 86 -13.52 24.12 -13.65
C ALA A 86 -12.52 25.17 -13.10
N ASP A 87 -11.26 25.09 -13.50
CA ASP A 87 -10.20 26.05 -13.20
C ASP A 87 -9.49 25.92 -11.85
N LYS A 88 -8.66 24.87 -11.68
CA LYS A 88 -7.26 25.00 -11.20
C LYS A 88 -6.39 23.86 -11.73
N LYS A 89 -5.85 23.99 -12.94
CA LYS A 89 -4.67 23.22 -13.35
C LYS A 89 -3.46 23.73 -12.57
N MET A 90 -2.76 22.86 -11.84
CA MET A 90 -1.49 23.17 -11.17
C MET A 90 -0.44 22.07 -11.48
N PRO A 91 0.86 22.42 -11.50
CA PRO A 91 1.76 21.98 -12.56
C PRO A 91 2.46 20.64 -12.30
N ILE A 92 2.81 19.97 -13.41
CA ILE A 92 3.65 18.78 -13.45
C ILE A 92 5.07 19.16 -12.99
N LYS A 93 5.50 18.70 -11.82
CA LYS A 93 6.89 18.82 -11.39
C LYS A 93 7.74 17.82 -12.18
N LYS A 94 8.63 18.32 -13.04
CA LYS A 94 9.66 17.50 -13.68
C LYS A 94 10.68 17.06 -12.63
N CYS A 95 10.89 15.75 -12.53
CA CYS A 95 12.03 15.19 -11.82
C CYS A 95 13.31 15.53 -12.58
N ARG A 96 14.31 16.02 -11.85
CA ARG A 96 15.67 16.27 -12.33
C ARG A 96 16.50 14.99 -12.24
#